data_AF-J4X9D6-F1
#
_entry.id   AF-J4X9D6-F1
#
_cell.length_a   1.000
_cell.length_b   1.000
_cell.length_c   1.000
_cell.angle_alpha   90.00
_cell.angle_beta   90.00
_cell.angle_gamma   90.00
#
_symmetry.space_group_name_H-M   'P 1'
#
loop_
_entity.id
_entity.type
_entity.pdbx_description
1 polymer ?
#
loop_
_entity_poly.entity_id
_entity_poly.type
_entity_poly.pdbx_seq_one_letter_code
_entity_poly.pdbx_strand_id
1 'polypeptide(L)'
;MTATDAFSLEVGPYIPADHAGYDLLPRCRRDGGEVFSYPAELDVIDELLSKHEQGEDAEQRVSLLIPYGERSYACYFEKLSSYIEKCRKLDPELSELIGWLAAAVRRANVKEDWSVVRYTGDQYDEDESAQGGGLTKGRCYYWPCSKEHPVYEGVVDDEEFTSYLYPCDPDSWEIVSDPTGMASRALAGEADTVSSWKLELESDPDSIEAWAKGVGASAKRIGRQAAFEDDLDEGWSASETDPVEVPCPGCGRRFLHDVHTLVNARKNPELRDLLIAGRLFEFTCPECGYTASLAAPCLYLDPTHRSSIYLVADEAMANGVAGMFDDLSSDDTPAGRSVKRIVFDRHELRGKVVALEAGLDDRVIEILKMAITGSAKMQGNVDPDADCSVKLIGLEGDGLVFSIDDGEAPFTAVMPRGGYDLYRDALESSSLSAEQPYLVDRRWAEHAIDVLDGEGAFRS
;
A
#
# COMPACT_ATOMS: atom_id res chain seq x y z
N MET A 1 -13.28 1.01 -20.06
CA MET A 1 -12.65 2.06 -19.24
C MET A 1 -11.83 1.33 -18.20
N THR A 2 -10.59 1.75 -18.00
CA THR A 2 -9.71 1.19 -16.97
C THR A 2 -9.96 1.89 -15.63
N ALA A 3 -9.58 1.27 -14.50
CA ALA A 3 -9.61 1.92 -13.19
C ALA A 3 -8.84 3.25 -13.19
N THR A 4 -7.77 3.37 -13.98
CA THR A 4 -7.01 4.61 -14.16
C THR A 4 -7.83 5.72 -14.81
N ASP A 5 -8.72 5.40 -15.75
CA ASP A 5 -9.61 6.36 -16.41
C ASP A 5 -10.68 6.90 -15.46
N ALA A 6 -11.08 6.11 -14.46
CA ALA A 6 -12.10 6.50 -13.47
C ALA A 6 -11.68 7.74 -12.67
N PHE A 7 -10.38 7.84 -12.33
CA PHE A 7 -9.83 8.97 -11.58
C PHE A 7 -9.72 10.26 -12.40
N SER A 8 -9.97 10.19 -13.71
CA SER A 8 -9.99 11.34 -14.62
C SER A 8 -11.42 11.78 -14.96
N LEU A 9 -12.45 11.09 -14.45
CA LEU A 9 -13.84 11.47 -14.66
C LEU A 9 -14.16 12.72 -13.84
N GLU A 10 -14.64 13.77 -14.51
CA GLU A 10 -15.01 15.02 -13.84
C GLU A 10 -16.41 14.98 -13.22
N VAL A 11 -17.29 14.04 -13.63
CA VAL A 11 -18.70 14.03 -13.23
C VAL A 11 -19.23 12.62 -12.95
N GLY A 12 -19.95 12.51 -11.84
CA GLY A 12 -20.81 11.38 -11.51
C GLY A 12 -20.05 10.23 -10.85
N PRO A 13 -20.78 9.29 -10.23
CA PRO A 13 -20.15 8.12 -9.64
C PRO A 13 -19.65 7.20 -10.75
N TYR A 14 -18.39 6.82 -10.67
CA TYR A 14 -17.82 5.76 -11.49
C TYR A 14 -18.47 4.43 -11.11
N ILE A 15 -18.99 3.69 -12.09
CA ILE A 15 -19.46 2.32 -11.92
C ILE A 15 -18.78 1.48 -12.99
N PRO A 16 -17.98 0.46 -12.62
CA PRO A 16 -17.40 -0.47 -13.57
C PRO A 16 -18.47 -1.11 -14.47
N ALA A 17 -18.11 -1.41 -15.73
CA ALA A 17 -19.06 -1.94 -16.71
C ALA A 17 -19.73 -3.24 -16.24
N ASP A 18 -18.96 -4.11 -15.59
CA ASP A 18 -19.44 -5.39 -15.06
C ASP A 18 -20.39 -5.21 -13.86
N HIS A 19 -20.37 -4.04 -13.23
CA HIS A 19 -21.22 -3.70 -12.07
C HIS A 19 -22.51 -2.98 -12.45
N ALA A 20 -22.66 -2.57 -13.72
CA ALA A 20 -23.79 -1.78 -14.19
C ALA A 20 -25.16 -2.46 -13.97
N GLY A 21 -25.19 -3.79 -13.90
CA GLY A 21 -26.41 -4.59 -13.69
C GLY A 21 -26.89 -4.71 -12.25
N TYR A 22 -26.11 -4.25 -11.26
CA TYR A 22 -26.39 -4.51 -9.83
C TYR A 22 -27.17 -3.39 -9.12
N ASP A 23 -27.50 -2.30 -9.82
CA ASP A 23 -28.24 -1.16 -9.26
C ASP A 23 -27.59 -0.54 -7.99
N LEU A 24 -26.27 -0.51 -7.95
CA LEU A 24 -25.46 0.01 -6.84
C LEU A 24 -25.59 1.53 -6.66
N LEU A 25 -25.47 2.04 -5.43
CA LEU A 25 -25.40 3.48 -5.12
C LEU A 25 -26.55 4.35 -5.71
N PRO A 26 -27.83 3.99 -5.50
CA PRO A 26 -28.96 4.67 -6.14
C PRO A 26 -29.08 6.16 -5.77
N ARG A 27 -28.77 6.53 -4.53
CA ARG A 27 -28.78 7.93 -4.06
C ARG A 27 -27.66 8.76 -4.69
N CYS A 28 -26.42 8.27 -4.64
CA CYS A 28 -25.28 8.93 -5.27
C CYS A 28 -25.47 9.09 -6.79
N ARG A 29 -26.01 8.08 -7.48
CA ARG A 29 -26.36 8.18 -8.92
C ARG A 29 -27.40 9.27 -9.20
N ARG A 30 -28.39 9.45 -8.33
CA ARG A 30 -29.42 10.50 -8.47
C ARG A 30 -28.85 11.89 -8.22
N ASP A 31 -28.01 12.01 -7.20
CA ASP A 31 -27.53 13.30 -6.71
C ASP A 31 -26.23 13.74 -7.43
N GLY A 32 -25.63 12.85 -8.24
CA GLY A 32 -24.44 13.11 -9.07
C GLY A 32 -23.14 13.16 -8.27
N GLY A 33 -23.14 12.57 -7.07
CA GLY A 33 -21.98 12.47 -6.18
C GLY A 33 -21.21 11.17 -6.34
N GLU A 34 -20.01 11.11 -5.76
CA GLU A 34 -19.17 9.92 -5.73
C GLU A 34 -19.02 9.37 -4.30
N VAL A 35 -18.72 8.07 -4.19
CA VAL A 35 -18.43 7.39 -2.94
C VAL A 35 -16.93 7.12 -2.80
N PHE A 36 -16.47 7.13 -1.56
CA PHE A 36 -15.07 7.04 -1.21
C PHE A 36 -14.87 6.03 -0.08
N SER A 37 -14.00 5.04 -0.29
CA SER A 37 -13.26 4.45 0.83
C SER A 37 -12.03 5.29 1.10
N TYR A 38 -11.72 5.53 2.36
CA TYR A 38 -10.55 6.29 2.77
C TYR A 38 -10.09 5.78 4.12
N PRO A 39 -8.78 5.86 4.37
CA PRO A 39 -8.21 5.24 5.54
C PRO A 39 -8.43 6.18 6.75
N ALA A 40 -8.39 5.63 7.97
CA ALA A 40 -8.78 6.37 9.18
C ALA A 40 -7.88 7.59 9.48
N GLU A 41 -6.66 7.58 8.95
CA GLU A 41 -5.65 8.63 9.10
C GLU A 41 -6.08 9.93 8.40
N LEU A 42 -7.06 9.87 7.51
CA LEU A 42 -7.65 11.06 6.90
C LEU A 42 -8.05 12.09 7.98
N ASP A 43 -8.67 11.65 9.07
CA ASP A 43 -9.16 12.55 10.12
C ASP A 43 -8.01 13.32 10.81
N VAL A 44 -6.88 12.65 11.03
CA VAL A 44 -5.69 13.25 11.65
C VAL A 44 -5.05 14.25 10.70
N ILE A 45 -4.85 13.85 9.45
CA ILE A 45 -4.25 14.71 8.43
C ILE A 45 -5.15 15.93 8.18
N ASP A 46 -6.46 15.74 8.17
CA ASP A 46 -7.44 16.80 8.07
C ASP A 46 -7.38 17.76 9.25
N GLU A 47 -7.21 17.25 10.48
CA GLU A 47 -7.08 18.08 11.67
C GLU A 47 -5.79 18.91 11.61
N LEU A 48 -4.66 18.30 11.22
CA LEU A 48 -3.38 19.00 11.04
C LEU A 48 -3.50 20.11 10.00
N LEU A 49 -4.08 19.81 8.83
CA LEU A 49 -4.31 20.80 7.79
C LEU A 49 -5.27 21.89 8.25
N SER A 50 -6.34 21.54 8.95
CA SER A 50 -7.31 22.50 9.47
C SER A 50 -6.68 23.44 10.49
N LYS A 51 -5.83 22.95 11.39
CA LYS A 51 -5.04 23.79 12.32
C LYS A 51 -4.10 24.71 11.56
N HIS A 52 -3.40 24.18 10.55
CA HIS A 52 -2.48 24.95 9.72
C HIS A 52 -3.20 26.08 8.94
N GLU A 53 -4.39 25.81 8.40
CA GLU A 53 -5.14 26.73 7.54
C GLU A 53 -6.03 27.72 8.30
N GLN A 54 -6.66 27.27 9.39
CA GLN A 54 -7.70 28.01 10.10
C GLN A 54 -7.22 28.54 11.47
N GLY A 55 -6.03 28.13 11.91
CA GLY A 55 -5.44 28.51 13.19
C GLY A 55 -5.84 27.59 14.36
N GLU A 56 -5.00 27.54 15.39
CA GLU A 56 -5.22 26.68 16.56
C GLU A 56 -6.49 27.04 17.35
N ASP A 57 -6.88 28.31 17.40
CA ASP A 57 -7.99 28.82 18.23
C ASP A 57 -9.36 28.91 17.52
N ALA A 58 -9.53 28.27 16.36
CA ALA A 58 -10.79 28.34 15.62
C ALA A 58 -11.96 27.67 16.37
N GLU A 59 -13.01 28.44 16.72
CA GLU A 59 -14.20 27.97 17.46
C GLU A 59 -15.03 26.91 16.69
N GLN A 60 -14.98 26.91 15.36
CA GLN A 60 -15.59 25.89 14.49
C GLN A 60 -14.65 25.58 13.34
N ARG A 61 -13.95 24.44 13.42
CA ARG A 61 -13.10 23.96 12.32
C ARG A 61 -13.95 23.19 11.31
N VAL A 62 -13.82 23.56 10.04
CA VAL A 62 -14.45 22.82 8.94
C VAL A 62 -13.45 21.83 8.38
N SER A 63 -13.88 20.58 8.20
CA SER A 63 -13.05 19.57 7.54
C SER A 63 -12.74 19.98 6.10
N LEU A 64 -11.47 19.87 5.73
CA LEU A 64 -10.94 20.26 4.44
C LEU A 64 -10.70 19.05 3.53
N LEU A 65 -10.41 17.87 4.07
CA LEU A 65 -10.00 16.69 3.32
C LEU A 65 -11.06 15.58 3.28
N ILE A 66 -12.08 15.59 4.15
CA ILE A 66 -13.18 14.62 4.04
C ILE A 66 -13.89 14.81 2.70
N PRO A 67 -14.06 13.75 1.87
CA PRO A 67 -14.64 13.85 0.54
C PRO A 67 -16.18 13.97 0.56
N TYR A 68 -16.73 14.71 1.52
CA TYR A 68 -18.17 14.90 1.65
C TYR A 68 -18.70 15.80 0.53
N GLY A 69 -19.67 15.29 -0.23
CA GLY A 69 -20.30 16.04 -1.33
C GLY A 69 -19.42 16.19 -2.58
N GLU A 70 -18.30 15.46 -2.66
CA GLU A 70 -17.45 15.44 -3.85
C GLU A 70 -18.18 14.76 -5.02
N ARG A 71 -18.05 15.35 -6.21
CA ARG A 71 -18.81 14.92 -7.40
C ARG A 71 -18.16 13.79 -8.17
N SER A 72 -16.85 13.64 -8.00
CA SER A 72 -16.03 12.69 -8.74
C SER A 72 -14.66 12.55 -8.09
N TYR A 73 -13.96 11.48 -8.42
CA TYR A 73 -12.57 11.31 -8.01
C TYR A 73 -11.67 12.43 -8.55
N ALA A 74 -11.86 12.89 -9.78
CA ALA A 74 -11.01 13.94 -10.35
C ALA A 74 -11.09 15.24 -9.54
N CYS A 75 -12.29 15.67 -9.16
CA CYS A 75 -12.48 16.86 -8.32
C CYS A 75 -11.77 16.71 -6.97
N TYR A 76 -11.90 15.55 -6.33
CA TYR A 76 -11.27 15.29 -5.05
C TYR A 76 -9.74 15.28 -5.14
N PHE A 77 -9.16 14.60 -6.15
CA PHE A 77 -7.70 14.55 -6.31
C PHE A 77 -7.09 15.88 -6.76
N GLU A 78 -7.82 16.71 -7.51
CA GLU A 78 -7.40 18.08 -7.81
C GLU A 78 -7.33 18.93 -6.54
N LYS A 79 -8.34 18.79 -5.66
CA LYS A 79 -8.37 19.44 -4.34
C LYS A 79 -7.19 19.00 -3.47
N LEU A 80 -6.91 17.70 -3.36
CA LEU A 80 -5.73 17.20 -2.64
C LEU A 80 -4.42 17.74 -3.23
N SER A 81 -4.29 17.74 -4.55
CA SER A 81 -3.10 18.26 -5.25
C SER A 81 -2.86 19.74 -4.96
N SER A 82 -3.93 20.54 -4.87
CA SER A 82 -3.84 21.95 -4.47
C SER A 82 -3.28 22.12 -3.05
N TYR A 83 -3.70 21.28 -2.10
CA TYR A 83 -3.15 21.33 -0.74
C TYR A 83 -1.71 20.83 -0.67
N ILE A 84 -1.36 19.77 -1.39
CA ILE A 84 0.03 19.29 -1.51
C ILE A 84 0.94 20.41 -2.01
N GLU A 85 0.58 21.07 -3.12
CA GLU A 85 1.38 22.18 -3.67
C GLU A 85 1.53 23.33 -2.68
N LYS A 86 0.44 23.65 -1.96
CA LYS A 86 0.43 24.71 -0.96
C LYS A 86 1.33 24.39 0.22
N CYS A 87 1.22 23.19 0.78
CA CYS A 87 1.99 22.75 1.94
C CYS A 87 3.46 22.51 1.61
N ARG A 88 3.82 22.14 0.36
CA ARG A 88 5.20 21.80 -0.02
C ARG A 88 6.26 22.81 0.41
N LYS A 89 5.94 24.10 0.47
CA LYS A 89 6.87 25.16 0.90
C LYS A 89 6.73 25.60 2.35
N LEU A 90 5.56 25.38 2.95
CA LEU A 90 5.20 25.90 4.27
C LEU A 90 5.37 24.83 5.36
N ASP A 91 4.97 23.60 5.03
CA ASP A 91 4.99 22.42 5.88
C ASP A 91 5.20 21.17 4.99
N PRO A 92 6.47 20.82 4.69
CA PRO A 92 6.79 19.69 3.83
C PRO A 92 6.30 18.34 4.39
N GLU A 93 6.29 18.17 5.71
CA GLU A 93 5.81 16.93 6.35
C GLU A 93 4.31 16.76 6.12
N LEU A 94 3.51 17.81 6.34
CA LEU A 94 2.08 17.80 6.03
C LEU A 94 1.82 17.59 4.53
N SER A 95 2.66 18.16 3.66
CA SER A 95 2.58 17.92 2.21
C SER A 95 2.79 16.44 1.86
N GLU A 96 3.73 15.77 2.50
CA GLU A 96 3.98 14.34 2.31
C GLU A 96 2.83 13.49 2.83
N LEU A 97 2.27 13.82 4.01
CA LEU A 97 1.11 13.14 4.57
C LEU A 97 -0.12 13.24 3.65
N ILE A 98 -0.41 14.41 3.10
CA ILE A 98 -1.52 14.59 2.14
C ILE A 98 -1.22 13.82 0.83
N GLY A 99 0.04 13.76 0.40
CA GLY A 99 0.47 12.95 -0.74
C GLY A 99 0.26 11.45 -0.53
N TRP A 100 0.63 10.95 0.64
CA TRP A 100 0.37 9.58 1.06
C TRP A 100 -1.13 9.29 1.12
N LEU A 101 -1.92 10.19 1.71
CA LEU A 101 -3.38 10.07 1.78
C LEU A 101 -3.99 9.96 0.38
N ALA A 102 -3.56 10.80 -0.56
CA ALA A 102 -4.02 10.74 -1.94
C ALA A 102 -3.71 9.37 -2.57
N ALA A 103 -2.51 8.83 -2.35
CA ALA A 103 -2.15 7.50 -2.83
C ALA A 103 -3.01 6.40 -2.18
N ALA A 104 -3.25 6.48 -0.87
CA ALA A 104 -4.06 5.51 -0.13
C ALA A 104 -5.53 5.53 -0.57
N VAL A 105 -6.15 6.71 -0.70
CA VAL A 105 -7.51 6.85 -1.22
C VAL A 105 -7.59 6.32 -2.65
N ARG A 106 -6.59 6.58 -3.50
CA ARG A 106 -6.58 6.05 -4.87
C ARG A 106 -6.58 4.51 -4.88
N ARG A 107 -5.76 3.86 -4.05
CA ARG A 107 -5.74 2.39 -3.93
C ARG A 107 -7.06 1.83 -3.40
N ALA A 108 -7.64 2.49 -2.39
CA ALA A 108 -8.87 2.03 -1.75
C ALA A 108 -10.11 2.18 -2.65
N ASN A 109 -10.05 2.96 -3.75
CA ASN A 109 -11.19 3.27 -4.62
C ASN A 109 -11.12 2.66 -6.02
N VAL A 110 -10.43 1.53 -6.16
CA VAL A 110 -10.53 0.67 -7.34
C VAL A 110 -11.76 -0.21 -7.20
N LYS A 111 -12.90 0.26 -7.71
CA LYS A 111 -14.21 -0.40 -7.53
C LYS A 111 -14.28 -1.79 -8.13
N GLU A 112 -13.43 -2.11 -9.10
CA GLU A 112 -13.27 -3.43 -9.69
C GLU A 112 -12.74 -4.46 -8.69
N ASP A 113 -12.03 -4.02 -7.65
CA ASP A 113 -11.51 -4.90 -6.59
C ASP A 113 -12.51 -5.06 -5.43
N TRP A 114 -13.56 -4.22 -5.38
CA TRP A 114 -14.55 -4.24 -4.31
C TRP A 114 -15.50 -5.42 -4.46
N SER A 115 -15.84 -6.07 -3.34
CA SER A 115 -16.87 -7.10 -3.35
C SER A 115 -18.25 -6.44 -3.51
N VAL A 116 -19.12 -7.09 -4.27
CA VAL A 116 -20.53 -6.74 -4.41
C VAL A 116 -21.33 -7.79 -3.67
N VAL A 117 -22.06 -7.38 -2.64
CA VAL A 117 -22.92 -8.27 -1.86
C VAL A 117 -24.36 -7.81 -1.93
N ARG A 118 -25.30 -8.72 -1.82
CA ARG A 118 -26.73 -8.45 -1.68
C ARG A 118 -27.13 -8.60 -0.23
N TYR A 119 -27.84 -7.61 0.30
CA TYR A 119 -28.40 -7.71 1.64
C TYR A 119 -29.65 -8.59 1.61
N THR A 120 -29.66 -9.69 2.35
CA THR A 120 -30.78 -10.65 2.45
C THR A 120 -31.45 -10.64 3.81
N GLY A 121 -30.87 -9.94 4.78
CA GLY A 121 -31.40 -9.80 6.13
C GLY A 121 -32.73 -9.04 6.20
N ASP A 122 -33.35 -9.11 7.36
CA ASP A 122 -34.64 -8.48 7.69
C ASP A 122 -34.54 -7.48 8.87
N GLN A 123 -33.32 -7.21 9.35
CA GLN A 123 -33.07 -6.37 10.54
C GLN A 123 -33.58 -4.92 10.39
N TYR A 124 -33.79 -4.46 9.16
CA TYR A 124 -34.34 -3.15 8.82
C TYR A 124 -35.75 -3.19 8.19
N ASP A 125 -36.39 -4.37 8.08
CA ASP A 125 -37.69 -4.55 7.42
C ASP A 125 -38.89 -4.05 8.28
N GLU A 126 -38.76 -4.03 9.62
CA GLU A 126 -39.91 -3.83 10.55
C GLU A 126 -40.12 -2.38 11.02
N ASP A 127 -39.22 -1.46 10.68
CA ASP A 127 -39.21 -0.12 11.28
C ASP A 127 -39.73 0.92 10.28
N GLU A 128 -41.03 1.24 10.33
CA GLU A 128 -41.62 2.35 9.53
C GLU A 128 -40.96 3.71 9.86
N SER A 129 -40.24 3.82 10.99
CA SER A 129 -39.43 4.98 11.36
C SER A 129 -38.02 4.98 10.74
N ALA A 130 -37.57 3.84 10.20
CA ALA A 130 -36.36 3.67 9.41
C ALA A 130 -36.60 3.80 7.89
N GLN A 131 -37.63 4.57 7.49
CA GLN A 131 -37.68 5.14 6.14
C GLN A 131 -36.50 6.12 5.97
N GLY A 132 -35.29 5.57 5.79
CA GLY A 132 -34.01 6.29 5.78
C GLY A 132 -32.94 5.66 6.68
N GLY A 133 -32.85 4.33 6.77
CA GLY A 133 -31.82 3.66 7.57
C GLY A 133 -31.04 2.64 6.75
N GLY A 134 -29.81 2.98 6.38
CA GLY A 134 -28.73 2.08 5.94
C GLY A 134 -29.03 1.16 4.75
N LEU A 135 -29.63 0.00 5.00
CA LEU A 135 -29.71 -1.12 4.05
C LEU A 135 -31.17 -1.48 3.69
N THR A 136 -31.39 -1.75 2.40
CA THR A 136 -32.65 -2.18 1.81
C THR A 136 -32.53 -3.64 1.37
N LYS A 137 -33.43 -4.49 1.85
CA LYS A 137 -33.44 -5.91 1.50
C LYS A 137 -33.53 -6.16 0.00
N GLY A 138 -32.70 -7.08 -0.49
CA GLY A 138 -32.61 -7.48 -1.89
C GLY A 138 -31.73 -6.57 -2.74
N ARG A 139 -31.26 -5.43 -2.23
CA ARG A 139 -30.32 -4.54 -2.94
C ARG A 139 -28.88 -5.02 -2.82
N CYS A 140 -28.08 -4.64 -3.82
CA CYS A 140 -26.64 -4.83 -3.81
C CYS A 140 -25.92 -3.61 -3.23
N TYR A 141 -24.83 -3.87 -2.53
CA TYR A 141 -23.97 -2.90 -1.88
C TYR A 141 -22.51 -3.21 -2.18
N TYR A 142 -21.68 -2.16 -2.14
CA TYR A 142 -20.24 -2.32 -2.19
C TYR A 142 -19.70 -2.61 -0.80
N TRP A 143 -18.82 -3.60 -0.71
CA TRP A 143 -17.90 -3.79 0.40
C TRP A 143 -16.50 -3.39 -0.10
N PRO A 144 -16.04 -2.17 0.21
CA PRO A 144 -14.73 -1.72 -0.22
C PRO A 144 -13.62 -2.57 0.36
N CYS A 145 -12.61 -2.78 -0.45
CA CYS A 145 -11.32 -3.32 -0.06
C CYS A 145 -10.28 -2.93 -1.11
N SER A 146 -9.02 -3.24 -0.86
CA SER A 146 -7.97 -3.13 -1.88
C SER A 146 -7.46 -4.52 -2.22
N LYS A 147 -6.93 -4.68 -3.43
CA LYS A 147 -6.32 -5.94 -3.85
C LYS A 147 -5.09 -6.29 -3.02
N GLU A 148 -4.30 -5.29 -2.64
CA GLU A 148 -3.10 -5.45 -1.82
C GLU A 148 -3.42 -5.74 -0.34
N HIS A 149 -4.58 -5.29 0.14
CA HIS A 149 -5.04 -5.50 1.51
C HIS A 149 -6.56 -5.79 1.53
N PRO A 150 -6.96 -7.03 1.19
CA PRO A 150 -8.35 -7.40 0.99
C PRO A 150 -9.04 -7.73 2.33
N VAL A 151 -9.19 -6.70 3.16
CA VAL A 151 -9.83 -6.74 4.48
C VAL A 151 -11.17 -6.01 4.43
N TYR A 152 -12.10 -6.44 5.27
CA TYR A 152 -13.42 -5.82 5.39
C TYR A 152 -13.29 -4.40 5.98
N GLU A 153 -13.70 -3.39 5.22
CA GLU A 153 -13.71 -1.98 5.63
C GLU A 153 -15.12 -1.41 5.80
N GLY A 154 -16.13 -2.28 5.85
CA GLY A 154 -17.52 -1.90 5.94
C GLY A 154 -18.29 -2.00 4.62
N VAL A 155 -19.47 -1.39 4.62
CA VAL A 155 -20.47 -1.41 3.54
C VAL A 155 -20.80 0.03 3.17
N VAL A 156 -20.75 0.34 1.88
CA VAL A 156 -21.28 1.62 1.36
C VAL A 156 -22.79 1.43 1.16
N ASP A 157 -23.57 2.03 2.04
CA ASP A 157 -25.01 1.82 2.13
C ASP A 157 -25.84 2.83 1.30
N ASP A 158 -27.16 2.87 1.47
CA ASP A 158 -28.05 3.70 0.64
C ASP A 158 -27.95 5.21 0.94
N GLU A 159 -27.41 5.60 2.09
CA GLU A 159 -27.41 7.00 2.55
C GLU A 159 -26.08 7.69 2.42
N GLU A 160 -25.01 6.91 2.25
CA GLU A 160 -23.69 7.34 2.61
C GLU A 160 -22.73 7.46 1.42
N PHE A 161 -21.80 8.40 1.56
CA PHE A 161 -20.70 8.61 0.62
C PHE A 161 -19.48 7.74 0.95
N THR A 162 -19.52 6.97 2.04
CA THR A 162 -18.41 6.11 2.49
C THR A 162 -18.92 4.81 3.13
N SER A 163 -18.01 3.91 3.50
CA SER A 163 -18.32 2.62 4.11
C SER A 163 -18.51 2.69 5.63
N TYR A 164 -19.39 1.83 6.15
CA TYR A 164 -19.69 1.66 7.57
C TYR A 164 -19.62 0.20 8.00
N LEU A 165 -19.20 -0.08 9.23
CA LEU A 165 -19.16 -1.45 9.73
C LEU A 165 -20.58 -1.97 9.98
N TYR A 166 -20.88 -3.13 9.40
CA TYR A 166 -22.10 -3.90 9.64
C TYR A 166 -21.73 -5.33 10.03
N PRO A 167 -22.56 -6.04 10.82
CA PRO A 167 -22.32 -7.45 11.12
C PRO A 167 -22.18 -8.30 9.86
N CYS A 168 -21.09 -9.06 9.77
CA CYS A 168 -20.82 -10.01 8.68
C CYS A 168 -21.55 -11.35 8.88
N ASP A 169 -22.83 -11.33 9.23
CA ASP A 169 -23.62 -12.55 9.46
C ASP A 169 -23.88 -13.28 8.13
N PRO A 170 -23.49 -14.57 7.97
CA PRO A 170 -23.64 -15.31 6.71
C PRO A 170 -25.08 -15.40 6.18
N ASP A 171 -26.07 -15.38 7.08
CA ASP A 171 -27.49 -15.47 6.71
C ASP A 171 -28.07 -14.13 6.24
N SER A 172 -27.34 -13.03 6.46
CA SER A 172 -27.78 -11.66 6.15
C SER A 172 -27.21 -11.12 4.84
N TRP A 173 -26.26 -11.83 4.21
CA TRP A 173 -25.55 -11.39 3.01
C TRP A 173 -25.40 -12.51 1.98
N GLU A 174 -25.62 -12.18 0.71
CA GLU A 174 -25.33 -13.04 -0.43
C GLU A 174 -24.19 -12.41 -1.26
N ILE A 175 -23.13 -13.15 -1.53
CA ILE A 175 -22.04 -12.67 -2.38
C ILE A 175 -22.48 -12.72 -3.85
N VAL A 176 -22.39 -11.56 -4.53
CA VAL A 176 -22.71 -11.42 -5.96
C VAL A 176 -21.43 -11.37 -6.80
N SER A 177 -20.40 -10.67 -6.32
CA SER A 177 -19.05 -10.61 -6.87
C SER A 177 -18.05 -10.47 -5.74
N ASP A 178 -16.93 -11.19 -5.78
CA ASP A 178 -15.90 -11.15 -4.72
C ASP A 178 -14.50 -11.39 -5.31
N PRO A 179 -13.96 -10.42 -6.07
CA PRO A 179 -12.73 -10.61 -6.85
C PRO A 179 -11.49 -10.86 -5.98
N THR A 180 -11.47 -10.38 -4.72
CA THR A 180 -10.35 -10.54 -3.79
C THR A 180 -10.59 -11.61 -2.71
N GLY A 181 -11.75 -12.26 -2.73
CA GLY A 181 -12.17 -13.22 -1.71
C GLY A 181 -12.44 -12.60 -0.33
N MET A 182 -12.47 -11.28 -0.21
CA MET A 182 -12.62 -10.55 1.05
C MET A 182 -13.99 -10.82 1.68
N ALA A 183 -15.07 -10.73 0.90
CA ALA A 183 -16.41 -10.95 1.44
C ALA A 183 -16.58 -12.40 1.92
N SER A 184 -16.01 -13.36 1.19
CA SER A 184 -16.04 -14.77 1.56
C SER A 184 -15.37 -15.02 2.92
N ARG A 185 -14.18 -14.43 3.15
CA ARG A 185 -13.46 -14.53 4.45
C ARG A 185 -14.20 -13.81 5.57
N ALA A 186 -14.73 -12.61 5.29
CA ALA A 186 -15.48 -11.84 6.26
C ALA A 186 -16.72 -12.58 6.77
N LEU A 187 -17.49 -13.20 5.87
CA LEU A 187 -18.62 -14.06 6.24
C LEU A 187 -18.17 -15.38 6.91
N ALA A 188 -16.95 -15.86 6.66
CA ALA A 188 -16.39 -17.00 7.39
C ALA A 188 -15.99 -16.65 8.84
N GLY A 189 -16.12 -15.39 9.26
CA GLY A 189 -15.80 -14.91 10.61
C GLY A 189 -14.36 -14.40 10.78
N GLU A 190 -13.65 -14.13 9.68
CA GLU A 190 -12.26 -13.64 9.70
C GLU A 190 -12.17 -12.11 9.69
N ALA A 191 -13.30 -11.39 9.69
CA ALA A 191 -13.34 -9.94 9.69
C ALA A 191 -13.61 -9.35 11.07
N ASP A 192 -12.92 -8.25 11.39
CA ASP A 192 -13.28 -7.37 12.50
C ASP A 192 -14.57 -6.61 12.13
N THR A 193 -15.67 -6.94 12.81
CA THR A 193 -17.01 -6.41 12.56
C THR A 193 -17.69 -5.98 13.87
N VAL A 194 -18.82 -5.31 13.77
CA VAL A 194 -19.69 -4.98 14.91
C VAL A 194 -20.61 -6.14 15.27
N SER A 195 -20.95 -6.28 16.56
CA SER A 195 -21.80 -7.34 17.10
C SER A 195 -23.29 -6.99 17.11
N SER A 196 -23.66 -5.76 16.75
CA SER A 196 -25.05 -5.29 16.74
C SER A 196 -25.38 -4.62 15.42
N TRP A 197 -26.57 -4.93 14.91
CA TRP A 197 -27.16 -4.27 13.74
C TRP A 197 -27.69 -2.87 14.04
N LYS A 198 -27.96 -2.54 15.32
CA LYS A 198 -28.44 -1.21 15.76
C LYS A 198 -27.44 -0.62 16.77
N LEU A 199 -26.96 0.59 16.55
CA LEU A 199 -26.06 1.28 17.50
C LEU A 199 -26.83 1.63 18.80
N GLU A 200 -26.34 1.16 19.96
CA GLU A 200 -26.66 1.76 21.26
C GLU A 200 -25.65 2.90 21.54
N LEU A 201 -26.13 4.15 21.50
CA LEU A 201 -25.30 5.35 21.69
C LEU A 201 -25.15 5.70 23.18
N GLU A 202 -23.91 5.84 23.67
CA GLU A 202 -23.65 6.53 24.94
C GLU A 202 -23.85 8.05 24.80
N SER A 203 -24.15 8.69 25.94
CA SER A 203 -25.03 9.85 26.05
C SER A 203 -24.31 11.22 26.17
N ASP A 204 -23.28 11.51 25.36
CA ASP A 204 -22.58 12.80 25.42
C ASP A 204 -23.00 13.76 24.28
N PRO A 205 -23.78 14.82 24.56
CA PRO A 205 -24.29 15.77 23.58
C PRO A 205 -23.27 16.79 23.06
N ASP A 206 -22.09 16.91 23.66
CA ASP A 206 -21.01 17.81 23.19
C ASP A 206 -19.95 17.07 22.35
N SER A 207 -20.16 15.79 22.07
CA SER A 207 -19.25 14.97 21.28
C SER A 207 -19.33 15.28 19.77
N ILE A 208 -18.23 15.02 19.04
CA ILE A 208 -18.21 14.99 17.56
C ILE A 208 -19.33 14.10 17.01
N GLU A 209 -19.72 13.06 17.75
CA GLU A 209 -20.80 12.13 17.40
C GLU A 209 -22.19 12.79 17.46
N ALA A 210 -22.43 13.67 18.42
CA ALA A 210 -23.64 14.48 18.50
C ALA A 210 -23.70 15.56 17.40
N TRP A 211 -22.55 16.15 17.04
CA TRP A 211 -22.43 17.05 15.89
C TRP A 211 -22.68 16.32 14.56
N ALA A 212 -22.04 15.15 14.37
CA ALA A 212 -22.19 14.31 13.18
C ALA A 212 -23.66 13.93 12.98
N LYS A 213 -24.36 13.51 14.04
CA LYS A 213 -25.81 13.30 14.04
C LYS A 213 -26.61 14.56 13.67
N GLY A 214 -26.18 15.73 14.13
CA GLY A 214 -26.79 17.03 13.82
C GLY A 214 -26.69 17.44 12.34
N VAL A 215 -25.69 16.92 11.62
CA VAL A 215 -25.49 17.13 10.17
C VAL A 215 -25.86 15.91 9.32
N GLY A 216 -26.34 14.84 9.93
CA GLY A 216 -26.74 13.61 9.25
C GLY A 216 -25.56 12.72 8.81
N ALA A 217 -24.43 12.78 9.52
CA ALA A 217 -23.26 11.93 9.32
C ALA A 217 -23.07 10.95 10.49
N SER A 218 -22.61 9.73 10.22
CA SER A 218 -22.18 8.76 11.24
C SER A 218 -20.64 8.71 11.28
N ALA A 219 -20.06 8.65 12.48
CA ALA A 219 -18.60 8.61 12.67
C ALA A 219 -18.05 7.18 12.45
N LYS A 220 -16.99 7.04 11.65
CA LYS A 220 -16.22 5.80 11.52
C LYS A 220 -15.47 5.53 12.84
N ARG A 221 -16.02 4.73 13.74
CA ARG A 221 -15.25 4.12 14.83
C ARG A 221 -14.66 2.80 14.37
N ILE A 222 -13.46 2.83 13.79
CA ILE A 222 -12.48 1.78 14.11
C ILE A 222 -12.04 2.10 15.53
N GLY A 223 -12.17 1.17 16.47
CA GLY A 223 -11.86 1.35 17.90
C GLY A 223 -10.37 1.62 18.21
N ARG A 224 -9.62 2.24 17.30
CA ARG A 224 -8.17 2.37 17.35
C ARG A 224 -7.69 3.78 16.96
N GLN A 225 -8.46 4.81 17.29
CA GLN A 225 -8.13 6.19 16.93
C GLN A 225 -6.94 6.78 17.73
N ALA A 226 -6.64 6.23 18.92
CA ALA A 226 -5.46 6.60 19.71
C ALA A 226 -4.30 5.60 19.59
N ALA A 227 -4.51 4.47 18.92
CA ALA A 227 -3.53 3.41 18.83
C ALA A 227 -2.89 3.32 17.44
N PHE A 228 -3.33 4.01 16.39
CA PHE A 228 -2.69 3.86 15.07
C PHE A 228 -1.27 4.47 14.96
N GLU A 229 -1.05 5.68 15.50
CA GLU A 229 0.31 6.24 15.53
C GLU A 229 1.22 5.46 16.48
N ASP A 230 0.67 5.05 17.62
CA ASP A 230 1.34 4.18 18.58
C ASP A 230 1.61 2.79 17.98
N ASP A 231 0.67 2.13 17.28
CA ASP A 231 0.76 0.78 16.68
C ASP A 231 1.75 0.73 15.51
N LEU A 232 1.75 1.75 14.65
CA LEU A 232 2.73 1.83 13.57
C LEU A 232 4.16 2.04 14.10
N ASP A 233 4.30 2.54 15.34
CA ASP A 233 5.59 2.64 16.03
C ASP A 233 5.79 1.51 17.08
N GLU A 234 4.73 0.79 17.47
CA GLU A 234 4.72 -0.24 18.52
C GLU A 234 5.36 -1.50 17.95
N GLY A 235 6.53 -1.83 18.50
CA GLY A 235 7.36 -2.94 18.04
C GLY A 235 8.35 -2.58 16.92
N TRP A 236 8.38 -1.33 16.45
CA TRP A 236 9.36 -0.89 15.44
C TRP A 236 10.48 -0.05 16.05
N SER A 237 11.70 -0.59 16.02
CA SER A 237 12.91 0.09 16.48
C SER A 237 13.19 1.38 15.70
N ALA A 238 13.88 2.32 16.34
CA ALA A 238 14.42 3.51 15.68
C ALA A 238 15.63 3.14 14.82
N SER A 239 16.03 4.05 13.91
CA SER A 239 17.25 3.86 13.12
C SER A 239 18.49 3.78 14.02
N GLU A 240 19.41 2.89 13.67
CA GLU A 240 20.63 2.62 14.43
C GLU A 240 21.85 2.72 13.51
N THR A 241 22.96 3.17 14.10
CA THR A 241 24.26 3.28 13.43
C THR A 241 25.35 2.72 14.31
N ASP A 242 26.29 2.02 13.69
CA ASP A 242 27.48 1.53 14.36
C ASP A 242 28.76 2.18 13.77
N PRO A 243 29.67 2.70 14.61
CA PRO A 243 30.95 3.22 14.14
C PRO A 243 31.87 2.06 13.73
N VAL A 244 32.31 2.07 12.47
CA VAL A 244 33.28 1.11 11.94
C VAL A 244 34.55 1.81 11.49
N GLU A 245 35.70 1.18 11.72
CA GLU A 245 36.98 1.71 11.26
C GLU A 245 37.26 1.27 9.82
N VAL A 246 37.27 2.24 8.90
CA VAL A 246 37.40 2.01 7.46
C VAL A 246 38.79 2.42 6.98
N PRO A 247 39.57 1.53 6.36
CA PRO A 247 40.78 1.91 5.64
C PRO A 247 40.42 2.52 4.27
N CYS A 248 40.78 3.78 4.03
CA CYS A 248 40.52 4.43 2.74
C CYS A 248 41.30 3.75 1.59
N PRO A 249 40.65 3.29 0.50
CA PRO A 249 41.35 2.73 -0.65
C PRO A 249 42.25 3.73 -1.39
N GLY A 250 41.86 5.01 -1.42
CA GLY A 250 42.63 6.07 -2.09
C GLY A 250 43.93 6.48 -1.39
N CYS A 251 43.93 6.69 -0.07
CA CYS A 251 45.09 7.21 0.66
C CYS A 251 45.64 6.29 1.77
N GLY A 252 44.97 5.17 2.06
CA GLY A 252 45.37 4.20 3.08
C GLY A 252 45.14 4.63 4.54
N ARG A 253 44.70 5.87 4.80
CA ARG A 253 44.38 6.32 6.18
C ARG A 253 43.10 5.65 6.68
N ARG A 254 43.10 5.30 7.95
CA ARG A 254 41.94 4.75 8.66
C ARG A 254 41.16 5.88 9.29
N PHE A 255 39.83 5.82 9.21
CA PHE A 255 38.92 6.76 9.85
C PHE A 255 37.67 6.02 10.30
N LEU A 256 36.95 6.59 11.26
CA LEU A 256 35.66 6.05 11.71
C LEU A 256 34.55 6.54 10.77
N HIS A 257 33.68 5.63 10.37
CA HIS A 257 32.48 5.90 9.59
C HIS A 257 31.30 5.20 10.26
N ASP A 258 30.19 5.92 10.44
CA ASP A 258 28.98 5.37 11.02
C ASP A 258 28.19 4.66 9.91
N VAL A 259 28.07 3.35 10.00
CA VAL A 259 27.25 2.55 9.07
C VAL A 259 25.87 2.34 9.66
N HIS A 260 24.83 2.42 8.83
CA HIS A 260 23.47 2.14 9.24
C HIS A 260 23.25 0.62 9.39
N THR A 261 22.95 0.18 10.61
CA THR A 261 22.62 -1.22 10.93
C THR A 261 21.12 -1.46 10.99
N LEU A 262 20.34 -0.39 11.23
CA LEU A 262 18.89 -0.38 11.14
C LEU A 262 18.42 0.94 10.55
N VAL A 263 17.50 0.89 9.59
CA VAL A 263 16.85 2.06 9.00
C VAL A 263 15.36 1.93 9.19
N ASN A 264 14.75 2.87 9.91
CA ASN A 264 13.30 3.01 9.98
C ASN A 264 12.85 4.09 9.00
N ALA A 265 12.24 3.68 7.89
CA ALA A 265 11.86 4.56 6.79
C ALA A 265 10.81 5.61 7.17
N ARG A 266 9.95 5.30 8.14
CA ARG A 266 8.94 6.24 8.64
C ARG A 266 9.57 7.31 9.53
N LYS A 267 10.46 6.91 10.44
CA LYS A 267 11.14 7.83 11.37
C LYS A 267 12.28 8.62 10.73
N ASN A 268 12.88 8.08 9.66
CA ASN A 268 14.00 8.66 8.92
C ASN A 268 13.79 8.56 7.41
N PRO A 269 12.82 9.29 6.83
CA PRO A 269 12.54 9.26 5.39
C PRO A 269 13.74 9.70 4.55
N GLU A 270 14.64 10.52 5.09
CA GLU A 270 15.89 10.91 4.43
C GLU A 270 16.82 9.72 4.16
N LEU A 271 16.82 8.71 5.03
CA LEU A 271 17.63 7.49 4.85
C LEU A 271 17.00 6.57 3.79
N ARG A 272 15.66 6.48 3.75
CA ARG A 272 14.93 5.83 2.65
C ARG A 272 15.28 6.47 1.32
N ASP A 273 15.24 7.79 1.23
CA ASP A 273 15.52 8.52 -0.01
C ASP A 273 16.98 8.32 -0.46
N LEU A 274 17.93 8.28 0.49
CA LEU A 274 19.32 7.92 0.21
C LEU A 274 19.45 6.48 -0.31
N LEU A 275 18.68 5.53 0.23
CA LEU A 275 18.68 4.14 -0.24
C LEU A 275 18.15 4.03 -1.67
N ILE A 276 17.04 4.68 -1.97
CA ILE A 276 16.44 4.75 -3.32
C ILE A 276 17.41 5.43 -4.31
N ALA A 277 18.09 6.48 -3.88
CA ALA A 277 19.13 7.15 -4.66
C ALA A 277 20.41 6.30 -4.82
N GLY A 278 20.54 5.18 -4.11
CA GLY A 278 21.72 4.31 -4.12
C GLY A 278 22.91 4.85 -3.33
N ARG A 279 22.69 5.84 -2.46
CA ARG A 279 23.71 6.57 -1.71
C ARG A 279 23.78 6.25 -0.22
N LEU A 280 22.84 5.48 0.33
CA LEU A 280 22.80 5.16 1.78
C LEU A 280 24.11 4.56 2.29
N PHE A 281 24.75 3.71 1.48
CA PHE A 281 25.97 3.02 1.84
C PHE A 281 27.24 3.73 1.33
N GLU A 282 27.15 4.95 0.81
CA GLU A 282 28.31 5.70 0.33
C GLU A 282 29.03 6.40 1.48
N PHE A 283 30.36 6.31 1.47
CA PHE A 283 31.22 7.08 2.35
C PHE A 283 32.16 7.97 1.55
N THR A 284 32.61 9.05 2.18
CA THR A 284 33.65 9.94 1.65
C THR A 284 34.80 10.02 2.64
N CYS A 285 36.02 9.74 2.19
CA CYS A 285 37.20 9.86 3.03
C CYS A 285 37.45 11.34 3.38
N PRO A 286 37.52 11.70 4.67
CA PRO A 286 37.70 13.10 5.10
C PRO A 286 39.10 13.66 4.74
N GLU A 287 40.05 12.79 4.40
CA GLU A 287 41.46 13.16 4.19
C GLU A 287 41.82 13.38 2.72
N CYS A 288 41.18 12.67 1.79
CA CYS A 288 41.49 12.75 0.36
C CYS A 288 40.27 12.92 -0.56
N GLY A 289 39.05 12.88 -0.01
CA GLY A 289 37.81 12.99 -0.79
C GLY A 289 37.45 11.76 -1.61
N TYR A 290 38.18 10.64 -1.45
CA TYR A 290 37.82 9.39 -2.12
C TYR A 290 36.44 8.89 -1.68
N THR A 291 35.58 8.57 -2.63
CA THR A 291 34.24 8.03 -2.39
C THR A 291 34.16 6.56 -2.77
N ALA A 292 33.43 5.76 -1.98
CA ALA A 292 33.11 4.38 -2.28
C ALA A 292 31.88 3.93 -1.49
N SER A 293 31.33 2.78 -1.83
CA SER A 293 30.25 2.15 -1.06
C SER A 293 30.81 1.14 -0.06
N LEU A 294 30.28 1.15 1.17
CA LEU A 294 30.49 0.16 2.21
C LEU A 294 29.13 -0.36 2.68
N ALA A 295 28.71 -1.49 2.10
CA ALA A 295 27.49 -2.16 2.53
C ALA A 295 27.78 -2.96 3.80
N ALA A 296 27.22 -2.52 4.93
CA ALA A 296 27.15 -3.30 6.16
C ALA A 296 25.79 -4.01 6.25
N PRO A 297 25.67 -5.11 7.02
CA PRO A 297 24.37 -5.68 7.33
C PRO A 297 23.43 -4.62 7.88
N CYS A 298 22.21 -4.58 7.34
CA CYS A 298 21.27 -3.50 7.60
C CYS A 298 19.84 -4.01 7.56
N LEU A 299 19.10 -3.78 8.64
CA LEU A 299 17.67 -4.04 8.71
C LEU A 299 16.88 -2.80 8.29
N TYR A 300 16.24 -2.85 7.13
CA TYR A 300 15.31 -1.82 6.68
C TYR A 300 13.90 -2.15 7.18
N LEU A 301 13.30 -1.21 7.88
CA LEU A 301 11.95 -1.28 8.45
C LEU A 301 11.09 -0.23 7.78
N ASP A 302 9.93 -0.66 7.28
CA ASP A 302 8.93 0.21 6.67
C ASP A 302 7.57 -0.05 7.30
N PRO A 303 7.25 0.66 8.39
CA PRO A 303 5.95 0.52 9.03
C PRO A 303 4.78 0.91 8.11
N THR A 304 5.00 1.90 7.23
CA THR A 304 3.98 2.41 6.30
C THR A 304 3.53 1.33 5.32
N HIS A 305 4.47 0.55 4.80
CA HIS A 305 4.19 -0.56 3.88
C HIS A 305 4.14 -1.92 4.58
N ARG A 306 4.23 -1.97 5.91
CA ARG A 306 4.35 -3.19 6.73
C ARG A 306 5.39 -4.16 6.15
N SER A 307 6.61 -3.68 5.95
CA SER A 307 7.70 -4.47 5.38
C SER A 307 8.97 -4.43 6.24
N SER A 308 9.66 -5.57 6.31
CA SER A 308 10.98 -5.71 6.93
C SER A 308 11.93 -6.39 5.95
N ILE A 309 13.03 -5.73 5.60
CA ILE A 309 14.02 -6.24 4.63
C ILE A 309 15.39 -6.25 5.29
N TYR A 310 16.00 -7.42 5.43
CA TYR A 310 17.32 -7.54 6.05
C TYR A 310 18.40 -7.78 4.98
N LEU A 311 19.32 -6.83 4.84
CA LEU A 311 20.58 -7.02 4.13
C LEU A 311 21.57 -7.79 4.99
N VAL A 312 21.90 -9.02 4.59
CA VAL A 312 22.78 -9.92 5.33
C VAL A 312 24.16 -10.05 4.66
N ALA A 313 25.18 -10.37 5.44
CA ALA A 313 26.54 -10.52 4.92
C ALA A 313 26.79 -11.89 4.26
N ASP A 314 26.14 -12.94 4.77
CA ASP A 314 26.37 -14.32 4.36
C ASP A 314 25.19 -15.24 4.71
N GLU A 315 25.26 -16.47 4.23
CA GLU A 315 24.25 -17.51 4.42
C GLU A 315 24.04 -17.88 5.90
N ALA A 316 25.08 -17.79 6.74
CA ALA A 316 24.94 -18.12 8.16
C ALA A 316 24.08 -17.05 8.86
N MET A 317 24.28 -15.78 8.53
CA MET A 317 23.43 -14.69 8.98
C MET A 317 22.00 -14.81 8.41
N ALA A 318 21.85 -15.15 7.13
CA ALA A 318 20.54 -15.37 6.52
C ALA A 318 19.70 -16.41 7.29
N ASN A 319 20.29 -17.54 7.65
CA ASN A 319 19.62 -18.59 8.43
C ASN A 319 19.21 -18.11 9.83
N GLY A 320 20.07 -17.32 10.49
CA GLY A 320 19.75 -16.72 11.79
C GLY A 320 18.60 -15.72 11.70
N VAL A 321 18.59 -14.88 10.66
CA VAL A 321 17.53 -13.91 10.39
C VAL A 321 16.21 -14.60 10.04
N ALA A 322 16.24 -15.70 9.27
CA ALA A 322 15.04 -16.48 8.98
C ALA A 322 14.35 -16.98 10.26
N GLY A 323 15.13 -17.54 11.20
CA GLY A 323 14.60 -17.95 12.50
C GLY A 323 14.05 -16.78 13.32
N MET A 324 14.75 -15.63 13.32
CA MET A 324 14.25 -14.41 13.96
C MET A 324 12.93 -13.93 13.35
N PHE A 325 12.79 -14.03 12.02
CA PHE A 325 11.56 -13.68 11.31
C PHE A 325 10.42 -14.66 11.57
N ASP A 326 10.71 -15.95 11.73
CA ASP A 326 9.71 -16.95 12.13
C ASP A 326 9.17 -16.66 13.52
N ASP A 327 10.07 -16.40 14.49
CA ASP A 327 9.69 -16.03 15.85
C ASP A 327 8.84 -14.75 15.84
N LEU A 328 9.27 -13.71 15.12
CA LEU A 328 8.53 -12.46 15.02
C LEU A 328 7.16 -12.64 14.37
N SER A 329 7.04 -13.52 13.37
CA SER A 329 5.76 -13.81 12.70
C SER A 329 4.76 -14.55 13.58
N SER A 330 5.22 -15.17 14.68
CA SER A 330 4.35 -15.81 15.66
C SER A 330 3.68 -14.82 16.62
N ASP A 331 4.23 -13.61 16.72
CA ASP A 331 3.68 -12.53 17.54
C ASP A 331 2.62 -11.76 16.75
N ASP A 332 1.47 -11.50 17.39
CA ASP A 332 0.38 -10.75 16.79
C ASP A 332 0.61 -9.22 16.86
N THR A 333 1.78 -8.79 16.39
CA THR A 333 2.21 -7.38 16.36
C THR A 333 2.23 -6.83 14.93
N PRO A 334 2.22 -5.51 14.73
CA PRO A 334 2.39 -4.89 13.42
C PRO A 334 3.67 -5.35 12.70
N ALA A 335 4.78 -5.49 13.44
CA ALA A 335 6.03 -6.06 12.93
C ALA A 335 5.91 -7.56 12.61
N GLY A 336 5.18 -8.32 13.42
CA GLY A 336 4.89 -9.74 13.18
C GLY A 336 4.07 -9.99 11.92
N ARG A 337 3.10 -9.13 11.63
CA ARG A 337 2.28 -9.18 10.40
C ARG A 337 2.97 -8.61 9.16
N SER A 338 4.19 -8.08 9.29
CA SER A 338 4.92 -7.50 8.15
C SER A 338 5.40 -8.54 7.15
N VAL A 339 5.49 -8.13 5.89
CA VAL A 339 6.16 -8.89 4.81
C VAL A 339 7.65 -8.84 5.04
N LYS A 340 8.30 -10.01 5.11
CA LYS A 340 9.71 -10.14 5.47
C LYS A 340 10.55 -10.62 4.29
N ARG A 341 11.71 -10.00 4.10
CA ARG A 341 12.66 -10.33 3.02
C ARG A 341 14.09 -10.36 3.53
N ILE A 342 14.88 -11.24 2.95
CA ILE A 342 16.34 -11.33 3.15
C ILE A 342 17.00 -11.05 1.81
N VAL A 343 18.03 -10.23 1.81
CA VAL A 343 18.82 -9.86 0.61
C VAL A 343 20.30 -9.92 0.92
N PHE A 344 21.12 -10.20 -0.09
CA PHE A 344 22.57 -10.36 0.08
C PHE A 344 23.37 -9.20 -0.49
N ASP A 345 22.74 -8.34 -1.27
CA ASP A 345 23.39 -7.20 -1.89
C ASP A 345 22.59 -5.89 -1.74
N ARG A 346 23.32 -4.78 -1.64
CA ARG A 346 22.71 -3.44 -1.49
C ARG A 346 21.84 -3.04 -2.67
N HIS A 347 22.11 -3.55 -3.88
CA HIS A 347 21.28 -3.27 -5.04
C HIS A 347 19.98 -4.07 -5.01
N GLU A 348 19.97 -5.27 -4.41
CA GLU A 348 18.73 -6.02 -4.14
C GLU A 348 17.88 -5.29 -3.11
N LEU A 349 18.48 -4.86 -1.99
CA LEU A 349 17.78 -4.04 -0.99
C LEU A 349 17.14 -2.80 -1.64
N ARG A 350 17.94 -2.04 -2.39
CA ARG A 350 17.45 -0.86 -3.12
C ARG A 350 16.32 -1.21 -4.08
N GLY A 351 16.46 -2.28 -4.87
CA GLY A 351 15.44 -2.70 -5.82
C GLY A 351 14.13 -3.07 -5.14
N LYS A 352 14.19 -3.77 -4.00
CA LYS A 352 12.99 -4.09 -3.20
C LYS A 352 12.32 -2.85 -2.64
N VAL A 353 13.07 -1.88 -2.12
CA VAL A 353 12.50 -0.62 -1.62
C VAL A 353 11.90 0.22 -2.75
N VAL A 354 12.54 0.29 -3.93
CA VAL A 354 11.94 0.95 -5.10
C VAL A 354 10.62 0.29 -5.53
N ALA A 355 10.56 -1.05 -5.52
CA ALA A 355 9.32 -1.76 -5.80
C ALA A 355 8.24 -1.47 -4.73
N LEU A 356 8.62 -1.53 -3.46
CA LEU A 356 7.75 -1.29 -2.32
C LEU A 356 7.09 0.09 -2.37
N GLU A 357 7.88 1.15 -2.53
CA GLU A 357 7.39 2.55 -2.62
C GLU A 357 6.46 2.77 -3.82
N ALA A 358 6.63 1.97 -4.87
CA ALA A 358 5.80 2.00 -6.06
C ALA A 358 4.52 1.14 -5.94
N GLY A 359 4.31 0.47 -4.80
CA GLY A 359 3.22 -0.49 -4.61
C GLY A 359 3.35 -1.70 -5.57
N LEU A 360 4.56 -2.11 -5.90
CA LEU A 360 4.85 -3.24 -6.77
C LEU A 360 5.19 -4.47 -5.92
N ASP A 361 4.63 -5.62 -6.28
CA ASP A 361 5.02 -6.92 -5.76
C ASP A 361 6.44 -7.29 -6.22
N ASP A 362 7.37 -7.47 -5.26
CA ASP A 362 8.77 -7.77 -5.52
C ASP A 362 8.97 -9.13 -6.20
N ARG A 363 8.06 -10.07 -5.98
CA ARG A 363 8.02 -11.39 -6.65
C ARG A 363 7.88 -11.22 -8.16
N VAL A 364 6.95 -10.36 -8.58
CA VAL A 364 6.73 -10.06 -9.99
C VAL A 364 7.95 -9.37 -10.60
N ILE A 365 8.65 -8.52 -9.84
CA ILE A 365 9.89 -7.87 -10.29
C ILE A 365 10.99 -8.89 -10.57
N GLU A 366 11.18 -9.90 -9.73
CA GLU A 366 12.20 -10.93 -9.99
C GLU A 366 11.87 -11.80 -11.21
N ILE A 367 10.59 -12.14 -11.42
CA ILE A 367 10.13 -12.81 -12.65
C ILE A 367 10.42 -11.93 -13.87
N LEU A 368 10.12 -10.63 -13.78
CA LEU A 368 10.31 -9.69 -14.87
C LEU A 368 11.79 -9.51 -15.24
N LYS A 369 12.71 -9.54 -14.27
CA LYS A 369 14.16 -9.54 -14.52
C LYS A 369 14.62 -10.73 -15.37
N MET A 370 14.00 -11.90 -15.21
CA MET A 370 14.27 -13.07 -16.05
C MET A 370 13.78 -12.88 -17.48
N ALA A 371 12.58 -12.34 -17.66
CA ALA A 371 12.06 -11.99 -18.98
C ALA A 371 12.95 -10.96 -19.70
N ILE A 372 13.42 -9.94 -18.98
CA ILE A 372 14.33 -8.92 -19.50
C ILE A 372 15.67 -9.54 -19.92
N THR A 373 16.25 -10.39 -19.07
CA THR A 373 17.48 -11.12 -19.40
C THR A 373 17.32 -11.96 -20.68
N GLY A 374 16.23 -12.73 -20.77
CA GLY A 374 15.92 -13.53 -21.95
C GLY A 374 15.75 -12.68 -23.22
N SER A 375 15.02 -11.57 -23.13
CA SER A 375 14.84 -10.63 -24.24
C SER A 375 16.16 -10.00 -24.68
N ALA A 376 17.00 -9.57 -23.75
CA ALA A 376 18.29 -8.96 -24.06
C ALA A 376 19.22 -9.94 -24.80
N LYS A 377 19.23 -11.21 -24.39
CA LYS A 377 19.99 -12.28 -25.07
C LYS A 377 19.43 -12.58 -26.46
N MET A 378 18.11 -12.69 -26.61
CA MET A 378 17.46 -12.94 -27.91
C MET A 378 17.69 -11.82 -28.93
N GLN A 379 17.76 -10.56 -28.47
CA GLN A 379 18.01 -9.40 -29.32
C GLN A 379 19.50 -9.20 -29.65
N GLY A 380 20.41 -9.99 -29.04
CA GLY A 380 21.85 -9.87 -29.22
C GLY A 380 22.47 -8.68 -28.49
N ASN A 381 21.76 -8.10 -27.50
CA ASN A 381 22.29 -7.02 -26.65
C ASN A 381 23.20 -7.57 -25.54
N VAL A 382 23.03 -8.84 -25.17
CA VAL A 382 23.83 -9.57 -24.19
C VAL A 382 24.23 -10.90 -24.81
N ASP A 383 25.46 -11.36 -24.58
CA ASP A 383 25.92 -12.68 -25.04
C ASP A 383 25.01 -13.79 -24.45
N PRO A 384 24.52 -14.75 -25.25
CA PRO A 384 23.70 -15.87 -24.77
C PRO A 384 24.31 -16.62 -23.58
N ASP A 385 25.64 -16.74 -23.52
CA ASP A 385 26.37 -17.46 -22.48
C ASP A 385 26.89 -16.55 -21.35
N ALA A 386 26.74 -15.23 -21.46
CA ALA A 386 27.13 -14.31 -20.39
C ALA A 386 26.23 -14.45 -19.15
N ASP A 387 26.84 -14.30 -17.98
CA ASP A 387 26.09 -14.07 -16.75
C ASP A 387 25.69 -12.59 -16.70
N CYS A 388 24.41 -12.36 -16.47
CA CYS A 388 23.79 -11.05 -16.60
C CYS A 388 23.06 -10.72 -15.31
N SER A 389 23.33 -9.53 -14.78
CA SER A 389 22.59 -8.97 -13.65
C SER A 389 21.60 -7.91 -14.13
N VAL A 390 20.36 -8.02 -13.66
CA VAL A 390 19.30 -7.06 -13.97
C VAL A 390 18.78 -6.47 -12.66
N LYS A 391 18.82 -5.14 -12.54
CA LYS A 391 18.52 -4.43 -11.29
C LYS A 391 17.44 -3.39 -11.55
N LEU A 392 16.36 -3.39 -10.76
CA LEU A 392 15.39 -2.30 -10.78
C LEU A 392 16.06 -1.05 -10.22
N ILE A 393 16.08 0.04 -10.99
CA ILE A 393 16.76 1.28 -10.60
C ILE A 393 15.85 2.48 -10.43
N GLY A 394 14.57 2.37 -10.75
CA GLY A 394 13.61 3.45 -10.57
C GLY A 394 12.41 3.29 -11.49
N LEU A 395 11.63 4.37 -11.56
CA LEU A 395 10.49 4.51 -12.45
C LEU A 395 10.67 5.74 -13.34
N GLU A 396 10.16 5.69 -14.55
CA GLU A 396 10.08 6.82 -15.48
C GLU A 396 8.65 6.88 -16.03
N GLY A 397 7.85 7.85 -15.56
CA GLY A 397 6.42 7.87 -15.83
C GLY A 397 5.73 6.64 -15.22
N ASP A 398 5.06 5.85 -16.06
CA ASP A 398 4.47 4.55 -15.70
C ASP A 398 5.40 3.36 -15.96
N GLY A 399 6.58 3.60 -16.54
CA GLY A 399 7.55 2.58 -16.90
C GLY A 399 8.50 2.22 -15.76
N LEU A 400 8.87 0.93 -15.70
CA LEU A 400 9.85 0.39 -14.77
C LEU A 400 11.24 0.42 -15.42
N VAL A 401 12.21 1.03 -14.74
CA VAL A 401 13.56 1.25 -15.29
C VAL A 401 14.53 0.24 -14.70
N PHE A 402 15.16 -0.55 -15.56
CA PHE A 402 16.12 -1.58 -15.20
C PHE A 402 17.52 -1.28 -15.72
N SER A 403 18.54 -1.50 -14.90
CA SER A 403 19.94 -1.57 -15.33
C SER A 403 20.29 -3.01 -15.64
N ILE A 404 20.90 -3.24 -16.81
CA ILE A 404 21.38 -4.54 -17.28
C ILE A 404 22.90 -4.47 -17.35
N ASP A 405 23.58 -5.44 -16.74
CA ASP A 405 25.04 -5.51 -16.65
C ASP A 405 25.50 -6.96 -16.86
N ASP A 406 26.26 -7.19 -17.92
CA ASP A 406 26.84 -8.47 -18.33
C ASP A 406 28.38 -8.52 -18.16
N GLY A 407 28.95 -7.57 -17.42
CA GLY A 407 30.39 -7.40 -17.24
C GLY A 407 31.04 -6.36 -18.17
N GLU A 408 30.30 -5.83 -19.14
CA GLU A 408 30.69 -4.67 -19.97
C GLU A 408 30.05 -3.38 -19.43
N ALA A 409 29.89 -2.35 -20.27
CA ALA A 409 29.22 -1.12 -19.89
C ALA A 409 27.71 -1.38 -19.66
N PRO A 410 27.16 -1.10 -18.46
CA PRO A 410 25.76 -1.34 -18.19
C PRO A 410 24.87 -0.44 -19.05
N PHE A 411 23.72 -0.95 -19.46
CA PHE A 411 22.73 -0.21 -20.22
C PHE A 411 21.34 -0.31 -19.56
N THR A 412 20.46 0.60 -19.94
CA THR A 412 19.12 0.72 -19.34
C THR A 412 18.06 0.15 -20.26
N ALA A 413 17.11 -0.58 -19.68
CA ALA A 413 15.87 -0.99 -20.32
C ALA A 413 14.67 -0.39 -19.58
N VAL A 414 13.69 0.12 -20.32
CA VAL A 414 12.42 0.60 -19.76
C VAL A 414 11.33 -0.39 -20.13
N MET A 415 10.66 -0.92 -19.11
CA MET A 415 9.54 -1.85 -19.28
C MET A 415 8.22 -1.13 -19.01
N PRO A 416 7.27 -1.11 -19.95
CA PRO A 416 5.94 -0.56 -19.72
C PRO A 416 5.19 -1.30 -18.60
N ARG A 417 4.30 -0.60 -17.88
CA ARG A 417 3.48 -1.18 -16.81
C ARG A 417 2.69 -2.42 -17.25
N GLY A 418 2.16 -2.43 -18.48
CA GLY A 418 1.43 -3.58 -19.02
C GLY A 418 2.27 -4.87 -19.09
N GLY A 419 3.60 -4.76 -19.21
CA GLY A 419 4.50 -5.92 -19.13
C GLY A 419 4.59 -6.48 -17.71
N TYR A 420 4.59 -5.61 -16.69
CA TYR A 420 4.50 -6.01 -15.30
C TYR A 420 3.15 -6.66 -14.98
N ASP A 421 2.06 -6.06 -15.45
CA ASP A 421 0.69 -6.51 -15.19
C ASP A 421 0.46 -7.96 -15.67
N LEU A 422 1.03 -8.34 -16.82
CA LEU A 422 0.97 -9.71 -17.34
C LEU A 422 1.54 -10.74 -16.35
N TYR A 423 2.71 -10.48 -15.78
CA TYR A 423 3.36 -11.40 -14.83
C TYR A 423 2.70 -11.37 -13.46
N ARG A 424 2.16 -10.21 -13.05
CA ARG A 424 1.33 -10.11 -11.84
C ARG A 424 0.10 -11.00 -11.95
N ASP A 425 -0.69 -10.86 -13.02
CA ASP A 425 -1.93 -11.60 -13.19
C ASP A 425 -1.66 -13.12 -13.29
N ALA A 426 -0.56 -13.50 -13.93
CA ALA A 426 -0.08 -14.88 -13.97
C ALA A 426 0.27 -15.42 -12.56
N LEU A 427 1.02 -14.66 -11.76
CA LEU A 427 1.39 -15.05 -10.40
C LEU A 427 0.17 -15.16 -9.48
N GLU A 428 -0.76 -14.21 -9.56
CA GLU A 428 -2.00 -14.21 -8.76
C GLU A 428 -2.91 -15.40 -9.07
N SER A 429 -2.91 -15.85 -10.33
CA SER A 429 -3.71 -17.00 -10.76
C SER A 429 -3.03 -18.35 -10.49
N SER A 430 -1.79 -18.33 -9.98
CA SER A 430 -0.97 -19.53 -9.76
C SER A 430 -1.09 -20.09 -8.35
N SER A 431 -0.55 -21.30 -8.17
CA SER A 431 -0.38 -21.88 -6.82
C SER A 431 0.53 -21.07 -5.90
N LEU A 432 1.34 -20.16 -6.44
CA LEU A 432 2.32 -19.36 -5.70
C LEU A 432 1.75 -18.04 -5.15
N SER A 433 0.50 -17.72 -5.45
CA SER A 433 -0.13 -16.42 -5.15
C SER A 433 -0.03 -16.02 -3.67
N ALA A 434 -0.26 -16.96 -2.75
CA ALA A 434 -0.21 -16.74 -1.31
C ALA A 434 1.21 -16.86 -0.69
N GLU A 435 2.22 -17.29 -1.45
CA GLU A 435 3.55 -17.53 -0.90
C GLU A 435 4.29 -16.23 -0.58
N GLN A 436 4.82 -16.11 0.63
CA GLN A 436 5.63 -14.97 1.05
C GLN A 436 7.02 -15.44 1.52
N PRO A 437 7.86 -16.00 0.63
CA PRO A 437 9.17 -16.48 1.00
C PRO A 437 10.09 -15.32 1.41
N TYR A 438 11.01 -15.58 2.34
CA TYR A 438 12.00 -14.57 2.74
C TYR A 438 12.99 -14.27 1.62
N LEU A 439 13.34 -15.28 0.82
CA LEU A 439 14.24 -15.15 -0.32
C LEU A 439 13.42 -15.08 -1.61
N VAL A 440 13.28 -13.86 -2.12
CA VAL A 440 12.69 -13.57 -3.43
C VAL A 440 13.84 -13.04 -4.30
N ASP A 441 14.54 -13.96 -4.93
CA ASP A 441 15.74 -13.74 -5.73
C ASP A 441 15.63 -14.43 -7.10
N ARG A 442 16.74 -14.46 -7.85
CA ARG A 442 16.79 -15.13 -9.15
C ARG A 442 16.41 -16.61 -9.09
N ARG A 443 16.83 -17.36 -8.06
CA ARG A 443 16.51 -18.79 -7.94
C ARG A 443 15.02 -18.99 -7.70
N TRP A 444 14.42 -18.15 -6.85
CA TRP A 444 12.98 -18.16 -6.65
C TRP A 444 12.24 -17.84 -7.95
N ALA A 445 12.68 -16.84 -8.72
CA ALA A 445 12.06 -16.49 -9.99
C ALA A 445 12.17 -17.60 -11.06
N GLU A 446 13.31 -18.27 -11.15
CA GLU A 446 13.50 -19.44 -12.02
C GLU A 446 12.49 -20.55 -11.67
N HIS A 447 12.34 -20.86 -10.39
CA HIS A 447 11.33 -21.81 -9.92
C HIS A 447 9.89 -21.35 -10.22
N ALA A 448 9.59 -20.07 -9.98
CA ALA A 448 8.27 -19.51 -10.22
C ALA A 448 7.88 -19.61 -11.69
N ILE A 449 8.80 -19.31 -12.61
CA ILE A 449 8.57 -19.43 -14.06
C ILE A 449 8.26 -20.89 -14.44
N ASP A 450 9.02 -21.87 -13.93
CA ASP A 450 8.75 -23.29 -14.20
C ASP A 450 7.34 -23.71 -13.75
N VAL A 451 6.88 -23.23 -12.60
CA VAL A 451 5.53 -23.48 -12.08
C VAL A 451 4.48 -22.82 -12.98
N LEU A 452 4.65 -21.54 -13.29
CA LEU A 452 3.73 -20.77 -14.15
C LEU A 452 3.60 -21.39 -15.56
N ASP A 453 4.70 -21.84 -16.14
CA ASP A 453 4.72 -22.54 -17.43
C ASP A 453 4.01 -23.91 -17.35
N GLY A 454 4.21 -24.64 -16.25
CA GLY A 454 3.56 -25.91 -15.97
C GLY A 454 2.04 -25.78 -15.81
N GLU A 455 1.58 -24.70 -15.19
CA GLU A 455 0.17 -24.35 -15.00
C GLU A 455 -0.47 -23.71 -16.25
N GLY A 456 0.35 -23.38 -17.26
CA GLY A 456 -0.12 -22.83 -18.53
C GLY A 456 -0.47 -21.34 -18.45
N ALA A 457 0.07 -20.60 -17.48
CA ALA A 457 -0.23 -19.19 -17.25
C ALA A 457 0.07 -18.28 -18.46
N PHE A 458 0.98 -18.69 -19.35
CA PHE A 458 1.35 -17.96 -20.56
C PHE A 458 0.80 -18.57 -21.86
N ARG A 459 -0.09 -19.57 -21.79
CA ARG A 459 -0.70 -20.21 -22.97
C ARG A 459 -2.07 -19.61 -23.24
N SER A 460 -2.12 -18.65 -24.18
CA SER A 460 -3.36 -18.10 -24.76
C SER A 460 -4.06 -19.09 -25.69
#